data_AF-A0A9D9M723-F1
#
_entry.id   AF-A0A9D9M723-F1
#
_cell.length_a   1.000
_cell.length_b   1.000
_cell.length_c   1.000
_cell.angle_alpha   90.00
_cell.angle_beta   90.00
_cell.angle_gamma   90.00
#
_symmetry.space_group_name_H-M   'P 1'
#
loop_
_entity.id
_entity.type
_entity.pdbx_description
1 polymer ?
#
loop_
_entity_poly.entity_id
_entity_poly.type
_entity_poly.pdbx_seq_one_letter_code
_entity_poly.pdbx_strand_id
1 'polypeptide(L)'
;MIKKLSAATLGALKGKRFRIGREANGILWVCDRKVVPSLLHTSNLLMDPNTEYERFTQEVYRQLSQATKVNAADVQHNVKLEGQSGQKHQIDVYWEYEKDGKTHRIAIECKNYSRRISLEKVCAFKGVLDDLDGVSGILVSKVGFQKGAKKYAQQYGISLKELRTPKHGETIIGKIENHSQIERLYTLFFIDENWAAKINLNLQRYREFYANFDFTKADLWRTATHLPLETNDNIIRDAQGNKISSLDELEKQIPDHPTDDFPYFFKFDDAYLDSRHFGPIKIREVKYTYEIKDETKTIALDAGDLVKAILKDAQSNETDFVSLE
;
A
#
# COMPACT_ATOMS: atom_id res chain seq x y z
N MET A 1 16.72 9.08 -20.54
CA MET A 1 16.94 10.45 -20.01
C MET A 1 16.57 10.41 -18.52
N ILE A 2 17.52 10.05 -17.64
CA ILE A 2 17.28 9.85 -16.21
C ILE A 2 17.24 11.22 -15.52
N LYS A 3 16.10 11.59 -14.94
CA LYS A 3 16.00 12.78 -14.07
C LYS A 3 16.40 12.36 -12.66
N LYS A 4 17.53 12.88 -12.16
CA LYS A 4 17.80 12.97 -10.72
C LYS A 4 16.61 13.70 -10.09
N LEU A 5 15.75 12.98 -9.38
CA LEU A 5 14.75 13.60 -8.52
C LEU A 5 15.45 13.95 -7.21
N SER A 6 15.98 15.17 -7.11
CA SER A 6 16.38 15.70 -5.82
C SER A 6 15.13 15.88 -4.94
N ALA A 7 15.29 15.82 -3.61
CA ALA A 7 14.21 16.14 -2.67
C ALA A 7 13.59 17.54 -2.93
N ALA A 8 14.36 18.46 -3.53
CA ALA A 8 13.87 19.77 -3.96
C ALA A 8 12.92 19.69 -5.18
N THR A 9 13.06 18.69 -6.05
CA THR A 9 12.20 18.51 -7.24
C THR A 9 10.83 17.93 -6.87
N LEU A 10 10.74 17.13 -5.80
CA LEU A 10 9.46 16.69 -5.21
C LEU A 10 8.68 17.81 -4.51
N GLY A 11 9.35 18.89 -4.10
CA GLY A 11 8.71 20.06 -3.47
C GLY A 11 7.84 20.88 -4.42
N ALA A 12 8.11 20.85 -5.73
CA ALA A 12 7.47 21.73 -6.72
C ALA A 12 6.06 21.28 -7.18
N LEU A 13 5.55 20.16 -6.66
CA LEU A 13 4.18 19.67 -6.94
C LEU A 13 3.19 19.94 -5.78
N LYS A 14 3.65 20.52 -4.67
CA LYS A 14 2.75 20.98 -3.59
C LYS A 14 1.85 22.11 -4.12
N GLY A 15 0.54 21.86 -4.11
CA GLY A 15 -0.48 22.91 -4.31
C GLY A 15 -1.03 23.08 -5.73
N LYS A 16 -0.70 22.21 -6.70
CA LYS A 16 -1.36 22.27 -8.01
C LYS A 16 -2.67 21.48 -7.99
N ARG A 17 -3.79 22.20 -8.11
CA ARG A 17 -5.11 21.64 -8.41
C ARG A 17 -5.07 21.03 -9.82
N PHE A 18 -5.30 19.74 -9.92
CA PHE A 18 -5.55 19.09 -11.21
C PHE A 18 -7.05 18.91 -11.38
N ARG A 19 -7.62 19.49 -12.44
CA ARG A 19 -8.97 19.19 -12.92
C ARG A 19 -8.88 17.94 -13.78
N ILE A 20 -9.53 16.86 -13.36
CA ILE A 20 -9.64 15.64 -14.17
C ILE A 20 -11.01 15.71 -14.86
N GLY A 21 -11.01 15.90 -16.18
CA GLY A 21 -12.20 15.77 -17.01
C GLY A 21 -12.52 14.30 -17.24
N ARG A 22 -13.80 13.94 -17.21
CA ARG A 22 -14.30 12.61 -17.63
C ARG A 22 -14.11 12.47 -19.13
N GLU A 23 -13.49 11.38 -19.56
CA GLU A 23 -13.82 10.75 -20.84
C GLU A 23 -14.25 9.30 -20.60
N ALA A 24 -15.28 8.92 -21.33
CA ALA A 24 -15.89 7.61 -21.34
C ALA A 24 -14.97 6.61 -22.03
N ASN A 25 -14.57 5.57 -21.32
CA ASN A 25 -14.71 4.16 -21.71
C ASN A 25 -13.95 3.31 -20.71
N GLY A 26 -14.71 2.46 -20.02
CA GLY A 26 -14.20 1.58 -18.99
C GLY A 26 -13.27 0.51 -19.54
N ILE A 27 -12.36 0.06 -18.68
CA ILE A 27 -12.00 -1.34 -18.41
C ILE A 27 -11.36 -1.35 -17.01
N LEU A 28 -11.99 -2.06 -16.08
CA LEU A 28 -11.50 -2.33 -14.73
C LEU A 28 -10.93 -3.75 -14.74
N TRP A 29 -9.61 -3.92 -14.61
CA TRP A 29 -9.05 -5.24 -14.34
C TRP A 29 -9.03 -5.50 -12.83
N VAL A 30 -9.86 -6.44 -12.40
CA VAL A 30 -9.75 -7.15 -11.12
C VAL A 30 -8.75 -8.29 -11.35
N CYS A 31 -7.61 -8.28 -10.68
CA CYS A 31 -6.71 -9.42 -10.69
C CYS A 31 -7.04 -10.35 -9.52
N ASP A 32 -7.75 -11.44 -9.83
CA ASP A 32 -8.05 -12.53 -8.91
C ASP A 32 -6.87 -13.51 -8.83
N ARG A 33 -6.69 -14.05 -7.62
CA ARG A 33 -5.88 -15.19 -7.14
C ARG A 33 -4.80 -15.85 -8.02
N LYS A 34 -3.60 -15.87 -7.42
CA LYS A 34 -2.67 -17.01 -7.26
C LYS A 34 -2.63 -18.02 -8.41
N VAL A 35 -1.61 -17.87 -9.26
CA VAL A 35 -0.97 -19.01 -9.93
C VAL A 35 0.36 -19.22 -9.23
N VAL A 36 0.54 -20.39 -8.60
CA VAL A 36 1.81 -20.86 -8.06
C VAL A 36 2.46 -21.67 -9.18
N PRO A 37 3.57 -21.23 -9.82
CA PRO A 37 4.25 -22.07 -10.77
C PRO A 37 4.98 -23.19 -10.03
N SER A 38 4.66 -24.41 -10.43
CA SER A 38 5.30 -25.65 -10.00
C SER A 38 6.82 -25.58 -10.10
N LEU A 39 7.47 -25.95 -8.98
CA LEU A 39 8.90 -26.18 -8.86
C LEU A 39 9.41 -27.15 -9.95
N LEU A 40 10.14 -26.61 -10.93
CA LEU A 40 11.19 -27.37 -11.60
C LEU A 40 12.47 -27.20 -10.77
N HIS A 41 12.87 -28.31 -10.19
CA HIS A 41 14.11 -28.50 -9.44
C HIS A 41 15.30 -28.27 -10.37
N THR A 42 15.81 -27.04 -10.44
CA THR A 42 17.21 -26.81 -10.77
C THR A 42 17.92 -26.47 -9.46
N SER A 43 18.89 -27.31 -9.11
CA SER A 43 19.74 -27.20 -7.93
C SER A 43 20.52 -25.87 -7.91
N ASN A 44 19.88 -24.79 -7.46
CA ASN A 44 20.59 -23.63 -6.96
C ASN A 44 21.04 -23.98 -5.55
N LEU A 45 22.33 -24.26 -5.39
CA LEU A 45 23.00 -24.09 -4.10
C LEU A 45 22.58 -22.72 -3.56
N LEU A 46 21.91 -22.69 -2.40
CA LEU A 46 21.56 -21.44 -1.72
C LEU A 46 22.86 -20.64 -1.55
N MET A 47 22.93 -19.48 -2.18
CA MET A 47 24.10 -18.62 -2.12
C MET A 47 24.27 -18.14 -0.67
N ASP A 48 25.51 -18.04 -0.19
CA ASP A 48 25.77 -17.57 1.17
C ASP A 48 25.19 -16.15 1.37
N PRO A 49 24.45 -15.86 2.47
CA PRO A 49 23.82 -14.56 2.67
C PRO A 49 24.79 -13.36 2.69
N ASN A 50 26.07 -13.55 3.04
CA ASN A 50 27.06 -12.47 2.93
C ASN A 50 27.40 -12.23 1.47
N THR A 51 27.63 -13.31 0.70
CA THR A 51 27.88 -13.23 -0.73
C THR A 51 26.69 -12.59 -1.48
N GLU A 52 25.45 -12.92 -1.12
CA GLU A 52 24.25 -12.26 -1.68
C GLU A 52 24.25 -10.75 -1.40
N TYR A 53 24.62 -10.35 -0.19
CA TYR A 53 24.68 -8.95 0.21
C TYR A 53 25.80 -8.19 -0.50
N GLU A 54 26.95 -8.82 -0.70
CA GLU A 54 28.06 -8.27 -1.50
C GLU A 54 27.64 -8.10 -2.96
N ARG A 55 26.95 -9.08 -3.55
CA ARG A 55 26.41 -9.00 -4.92
C ARG A 55 25.35 -7.93 -5.06
N PHE A 56 24.45 -7.80 -4.09
CA PHE A 56 23.49 -6.70 -4.03
C PHE A 56 24.19 -5.34 -3.98
N THR A 57 25.26 -5.24 -3.18
CA THR A 57 26.09 -4.02 -3.10
C THR A 57 26.77 -3.73 -4.44
N GLN A 58 27.38 -4.74 -5.08
CA GLN A 58 28.00 -4.63 -6.41
C GLN A 58 27.00 -4.07 -7.42
N GLU A 59 25.79 -4.62 -7.45
CA GLU A 59 24.74 -4.25 -8.40
C GLU A 59 24.29 -2.80 -8.20
N VAL A 60 24.06 -2.37 -6.96
CA VAL A 60 23.69 -0.99 -6.64
C VAL A 60 24.80 -0.02 -7.06
N TYR A 61 26.06 -0.30 -6.74
CA TYR A 61 27.16 0.58 -7.11
C TYR A 61 27.43 0.59 -8.62
N ARG A 62 27.19 -0.52 -9.33
CA ARG A 62 27.22 -0.56 -10.80
C ARG A 62 26.20 0.41 -11.40
N GLN A 63 24.96 0.39 -10.91
CA GLN A 63 23.91 1.31 -11.39
C GLN A 63 24.25 2.78 -11.09
N LEU A 64 24.75 3.08 -9.88
CA LEU A 64 25.17 4.43 -9.51
C LEU A 64 26.34 4.94 -10.37
N SER A 65 27.30 4.06 -10.66
CA SER A 65 28.44 4.37 -11.53
C SER A 65 27.98 4.74 -12.95
N GLN A 66 27.11 3.92 -13.56
CA GLN A 66 26.57 4.19 -14.90
C GLN A 66 25.77 5.50 -14.97
N ALA A 67 24.99 5.81 -13.92
CA ALA A 67 24.20 7.05 -13.86
C ALA A 67 25.06 8.32 -13.81
N THR A 68 26.30 8.24 -13.29
CA THR A 68 27.20 9.39 -13.15
C THR A 68 28.06 9.66 -14.38
N LYS A 69 27.97 8.83 -15.43
CA LYS A 69 28.73 8.95 -16.69
C LYS A 69 30.24 9.07 -16.50
N VAL A 70 30.76 8.56 -15.40
CA VAL A 70 32.21 8.39 -15.24
C VAL A 70 32.65 7.24 -16.14
N ASN A 71 33.83 7.34 -16.74
CA ASN A 71 34.47 6.21 -17.41
C ASN A 71 34.95 5.23 -16.34
N ALA A 72 34.00 4.54 -15.71
CA ALA A 72 34.29 3.51 -14.74
C ALA A 72 34.59 2.20 -15.45
N ALA A 73 35.65 1.53 -15.02
CA ALA A 73 35.80 0.10 -15.23
C ALA A 73 34.60 -0.63 -14.63
N ASP A 74 34.28 -1.84 -15.13
CA ASP A 74 33.19 -2.64 -14.58
C ASP A 74 33.37 -2.82 -13.06
N VAL A 75 32.27 -2.71 -12.32
CA VAL A 75 32.26 -2.90 -10.87
C VAL A 75 32.43 -4.39 -10.57
N GLN A 76 33.56 -4.75 -9.98
CA GLN A 76 33.99 -6.13 -9.76
C GLN A 76 33.60 -6.61 -8.36
N HIS A 77 33.41 -7.93 -8.21
CA HIS A 77 33.12 -8.59 -6.93
C HIS A 77 34.25 -9.57 -6.59
N ASN A 78 34.60 -9.65 -5.30
CA ASN A 78 35.59 -10.58 -4.75
C ASN A 78 36.97 -10.48 -5.41
N VAL A 79 37.53 -9.27 -5.45
CA VAL A 79 38.84 -8.97 -6.04
C VAL A 79 39.93 -9.15 -5.00
N LYS A 80 41.11 -9.65 -5.39
CA LYS A 80 42.30 -9.67 -4.53
C LYS A 80 43.28 -8.60 -4.96
N LEU A 81 43.57 -7.67 -4.07
CA LEU A 81 44.57 -6.62 -4.27
C LEU A 81 45.81 -6.92 -3.43
N GLU A 82 46.99 -6.78 -4.02
CA GLU A 82 48.25 -6.96 -3.31
C GLU A 82 48.65 -5.65 -2.63
N GLY A 83 48.86 -5.70 -1.31
CA GLY A 83 49.30 -4.57 -0.51
C GLY A 83 50.82 -4.38 -0.57
N GLN A 84 51.29 -3.25 -0.05
CA GLN A 84 52.70 -2.90 0.06
C GLN A 84 53.48 -3.92 0.91
N SER A 85 52.82 -4.58 1.85
CA SER A 85 53.37 -5.68 2.64
C SER A 85 53.59 -6.99 1.85
N GLY A 86 53.11 -7.07 0.60
CA GLY A 86 53.03 -8.30 -0.20
C GLY A 86 51.83 -9.19 0.14
N GLN A 87 51.03 -8.83 1.15
CA GLN A 87 49.81 -9.55 1.49
C GLN A 87 48.70 -9.27 0.48
N LYS A 88 47.94 -10.31 0.11
CA LYS A 88 46.75 -10.18 -0.73
C LYS A 88 45.51 -9.97 0.13
N HIS A 89 44.87 -8.82 -0.05
CA HIS A 89 43.62 -8.47 0.61
C HIS A 89 42.44 -8.78 -0.31
N GLN A 90 41.47 -9.52 0.19
CA GLN A 90 40.19 -9.70 -0.50
C GLN A 90 39.34 -8.45 -0.30
N ILE A 91 38.79 -7.93 -1.39
CA ILE A 91 37.91 -6.77 -1.43
C ILE A 91 36.58 -7.21 -2.01
N ASP A 92 35.50 -7.03 -1.25
CA ASP A 92 34.18 -7.53 -1.60
C ASP A 92 33.67 -6.91 -2.90
N VAL A 93 33.76 -5.58 -3.03
CA VAL A 93 33.42 -4.87 -4.27
C VAL A 93 34.50 -3.84 -4.60
N TYR A 94 34.96 -3.81 -5.85
CA TYR A 94 36.03 -2.92 -6.29
C TYR A 94 35.70 -2.30 -7.64
N TRP A 95 36.02 -1.02 -7.82
CA TRP A 95 36.04 -0.42 -9.15
C TRP A 95 37.04 0.72 -9.25
N GLU A 96 37.38 1.05 -10.48
CA GLU A 96 38.20 2.19 -10.84
C GLU A 96 37.44 3.09 -11.79
N TYR A 97 37.66 4.39 -11.73
CA TYR A 97 37.13 5.33 -12.72
C TYR A 97 38.09 6.49 -12.93
N GLU A 98 38.05 7.06 -14.12
CA GLU A 98 38.80 8.27 -14.44
C GLU A 98 37.93 9.51 -14.25
N LYS A 99 38.48 10.50 -13.55
CA LYS A 99 37.88 11.83 -13.42
C LYS A 99 38.98 12.88 -13.39
N ASP A 100 38.83 13.93 -14.18
CA ASP A 100 39.78 15.05 -14.26
C ASP A 100 41.24 14.59 -14.51
N GLY A 101 41.43 13.56 -15.35
CA GLY A 101 42.73 12.96 -15.68
C GLY A 101 43.38 12.17 -14.56
N LYS A 102 42.64 11.85 -13.49
CA LYS A 102 43.10 11.04 -12.36
C LYS A 102 42.30 9.75 -12.25
N THR A 103 43.01 8.65 -12.06
CA THR A 103 42.38 7.36 -11.72
C THR A 103 42.02 7.33 -10.25
N HIS A 104 40.75 7.10 -9.97
CA HIS A 104 40.23 6.89 -8.63
C HIS A 104 39.91 5.42 -8.43
N ARG A 105 40.43 4.83 -7.35
CA ARG A 105 40.24 3.43 -6.98
C ARG A 105 39.39 3.34 -5.73
N ILE A 106 38.30 2.58 -5.78
CA ILE A 106 37.37 2.44 -4.67
C ILE A 106 37.28 0.97 -4.25
N ALA A 107 37.60 0.70 -2.99
CA ALA A 107 37.37 -0.58 -2.33
C ALA A 107 36.16 -0.49 -1.41
N ILE A 108 35.27 -1.47 -1.51
CA ILE A 108 34.12 -1.62 -0.64
C ILE A 108 34.24 -2.92 0.15
N GLU A 109 34.04 -2.78 1.45
CA GLU A 109 33.88 -3.89 2.39
C GLU A 109 32.42 -3.96 2.86
N CYS A 110 31.84 -5.14 2.84
CA CYS A 110 30.44 -5.40 3.19
C CYS A 110 30.34 -6.09 4.55
N LYS A 111 29.46 -5.58 5.42
CA LYS A 111 29.15 -6.21 6.72
C LYS A 111 27.65 -6.47 6.85
N ASN A 112 27.22 -7.68 6.48
CA ASN A 112 25.84 -8.16 6.58
C ASN A 112 25.47 -8.60 8.01
N TYR A 113 25.57 -7.69 8.97
CA TYR A 113 25.27 -7.98 10.38
C TYR A 113 23.87 -7.47 10.76
N SER A 114 23.23 -8.17 11.70
CA SER A 114 21.97 -7.73 12.33
C SER A 114 22.17 -6.64 13.39
N ARG A 115 23.42 -6.33 13.74
CA ARG A 115 23.80 -5.32 14.73
C ARG A 115 24.67 -4.24 14.09
N ARG A 116 24.71 -3.06 14.73
CA ARG A 116 25.57 -1.95 14.29
C ARG A 116 27.04 -2.35 14.33
N ILE A 117 27.78 -1.98 13.29
CA ILE A 117 29.21 -2.26 13.13
C ILE A 117 30.02 -1.52 14.19
N SER A 118 30.92 -2.26 14.83
CA SER A 118 31.81 -1.76 15.88
C SER A 118 33.01 -1.00 15.33
N LEU A 119 33.67 -0.23 16.20
CA LEU A 119 34.91 0.48 15.86
C LEU A 119 36.00 -0.48 15.36
N GLU A 120 36.14 -1.64 15.99
CA GLU A 120 37.13 -2.68 15.64
C GLU A 120 37.08 -3.04 14.14
N LYS A 121 35.88 -3.20 13.57
CA LYS A 121 35.74 -3.55 12.15
C LYS A 121 36.14 -2.42 11.21
N VAL A 122 35.90 -1.16 11.62
CA VAL A 122 36.37 0.00 10.86
C VAL A 122 37.89 0.12 10.93
N CYS A 123 38.49 -0.09 12.10
CA CYS A 123 39.94 -0.09 12.26
C CYS A 123 40.61 -1.20 11.45
N ALA A 124 40.02 -2.40 11.41
CA ALA A 124 40.52 -3.51 10.60
C ALA A 124 40.50 -3.16 9.11
N PHE A 125 39.40 -2.57 8.60
CA PHE A 125 39.34 -2.13 7.21
C PHE A 125 40.30 -0.99 6.91
N LYS A 126 40.53 -0.08 7.87
CA LYS A 126 41.58 0.94 7.74
C LYS A 126 42.94 0.27 7.52
N GLY A 127 43.31 -0.72 8.33
CA GLY A 127 44.58 -1.43 8.17
C GLY A 127 44.77 -2.03 6.77
N VAL A 128 43.70 -2.54 6.16
CA VAL A 128 43.72 -3.00 4.75
C VAL A 128 43.97 -1.82 3.80
N LEU A 129 43.25 -0.72 3.96
CA LEU A 129 43.42 0.47 3.11
C LEU A 129 44.79 1.12 3.23
N ASP A 130 45.42 1.10 4.41
CA ASP A 130 46.80 1.61 4.60
C ASP A 130 47.84 0.81 3.83
N ASP A 131 47.60 -0.50 3.70
CA ASP A 131 48.49 -1.37 2.96
C ASP A 131 48.27 -1.25 1.44
N LEU A 132 47.13 -0.71 1.00
CA LEU A 132 46.79 -0.49 -0.42
C LEU A 132 47.13 0.94 -0.87
N ASP A 133 47.91 1.08 -1.94
CA ASP A 133 48.27 2.41 -2.44
C ASP A 133 47.17 3.07 -3.28
N GLY A 134 46.79 4.30 -2.90
CA GLY A 134 45.86 5.15 -3.65
C GLY A 134 44.39 4.67 -3.67
N VAL A 135 43.98 3.81 -2.73
CA VAL A 135 42.62 3.25 -2.67
C VAL A 135 41.77 3.95 -1.62
N SER A 136 40.60 4.45 -2.03
CA SER A 136 39.60 5.00 -1.09
C SER A 136 38.64 3.90 -0.63
N GLY A 137 38.26 3.93 0.64
CA GLY A 137 37.43 2.90 1.25
C GLY A 137 35.98 3.31 1.52
N ILE A 138 35.05 2.41 1.20
CA ILE A 138 33.66 2.47 1.66
C ILE A 138 33.34 1.23 2.47
N LEU A 139 32.81 1.40 3.68
CA LEU A 139 32.31 0.29 4.49
C LEU A 139 30.78 0.33 4.48
N VAL A 140 30.16 -0.78 4.07
CA VAL A 140 28.72 -0.88 3.85
C VAL A 140 28.08 -1.83 4.87
N SER A 141 26.96 -1.43 5.49
CA SER A 141 26.24 -2.21 6.50
C SER A 141 24.73 -2.21 6.25
N LYS A 142 24.04 -3.30 6.63
CA LYS A 142 22.58 -3.38 6.56
C LYS A 142 21.87 -2.55 7.64
N VAL A 143 22.52 -2.38 8.80
CA VAL A 143 21.92 -1.81 10.02
C VAL A 143 22.60 -0.52 10.48
N GLY A 144 23.86 -0.29 10.09
CA GLY A 144 24.61 0.93 10.37
C GLY A 144 25.73 0.75 11.38
N PHE A 145 26.18 1.85 11.99
CA PHE A 145 27.47 1.93 12.67
C PHE A 145 27.35 2.52 14.09
N GLN A 146 28.21 2.06 15.00
CA GLN A 146 28.33 2.63 16.34
C GLN A 146 28.89 4.06 16.31
N LYS A 147 28.60 4.87 17.33
CA LYS A 147 29.05 6.28 17.42
C LYS A 147 30.58 6.41 17.31
N GLY A 148 31.33 5.53 17.98
CA GLY A 148 32.80 5.51 17.91
C GLY A 148 33.32 5.18 16.50
N ALA A 149 32.69 4.21 15.83
CA ALA A 149 33.01 3.83 14.45
C ALA A 149 32.83 4.99 13.48
N LYS A 150 31.71 5.74 13.59
CA LYS A 150 31.44 6.92 12.74
C LYS A 150 32.49 8.02 12.92
N LYS A 151 32.87 8.32 14.17
CA LYS A 151 33.89 9.33 14.48
C LYS A 151 35.26 8.94 13.91
N TYR A 152 35.66 7.69 14.09
CA TYR A 152 36.93 7.19 13.56
C TYR A 152 36.96 7.23 12.04
N ALA A 153 35.92 6.71 11.37
CA ALA A 153 35.83 6.73 9.91
C ALA A 153 35.91 8.15 9.33
N GLN A 154 35.27 9.12 9.97
CA GLN A 154 35.34 10.53 9.57
C GLN A 154 36.77 11.10 9.65
N GLN A 155 37.51 10.77 10.71
CA GLN A 155 38.90 11.22 10.88
C GLN A 155 39.83 10.68 9.80
N TYR A 156 39.61 9.43 9.36
CA TYR A 156 40.48 8.74 8.42
C TYR A 156 39.92 8.68 6.99
N GLY A 157 38.86 9.44 6.68
CA GLY A 157 38.31 9.52 5.33
C GLY A 157 37.65 8.24 4.82
N ILE A 158 37.20 7.35 5.69
CA ILE A 158 36.47 6.13 5.31
C ILE A 158 34.98 6.48 5.20
N SER A 159 34.36 6.22 4.04
CA SER A 159 32.93 6.44 3.86
C SER A 159 32.13 5.31 4.48
N LEU A 160 31.08 5.66 5.24
CA LEU A 160 30.20 4.67 5.86
C LEU A 160 28.81 4.72 5.26
N LYS A 161 28.32 3.60 4.74
CA LYS A 161 27.01 3.52 4.08
C LYS A 161 26.12 2.46 4.68
N GLU A 162 24.84 2.80 4.86
CA GLU A 162 23.77 1.89 5.19
C GLU A 162 23.06 1.50 3.89
N LEU A 163 23.16 0.24 3.45
CA LEU A 163 22.55 -0.24 2.20
C LEU A 163 21.58 -1.38 2.50
N ARG A 164 20.32 -1.22 2.08
CA ARG A 164 19.26 -2.20 2.35
C ARG A 164 18.08 -2.04 1.40
N THR A 165 17.20 -3.02 1.38
CA THR A 165 15.88 -2.87 0.75
C THR A 165 14.96 -1.97 1.60
N PRO A 166 13.99 -1.28 0.97
CA PRO A 166 12.99 -0.49 1.69
C PRO A 166 12.10 -1.39 2.57
N LYS A 167 11.66 -0.86 3.71
CA LYS A 167 10.62 -1.47 4.55
C LYS A 167 9.26 -0.85 4.21
N HIS A 168 8.19 -1.53 4.61
CA HIS A 168 6.82 -1.03 4.45
C HIS A 168 6.68 0.41 4.98
N GLY A 169 6.15 1.29 4.14
CA GLY A 169 5.92 2.69 4.47
C GLY A 169 7.12 3.64 4.28
N GLU A 170 8.32 3.14 4.01
CA GLU A 170 9.51 3.99 3.78
C GLU A 170 9.58 4.58 2.37
N THR A 171 8.72 4.10 1.46
CA THR A 171 8.64 4.48 0.05
C THR A 171 7.34 5.22 -0.28
N ILE A 172 6.64 5.72 0.74
CA ILE A 172 5.46 6.57 0.55
C ILE A 172 5.89 7.93 0.02
N ILE A 173 5.52 8.22 -1.22
CA ILE A 173 5.84 9.47 -1.92
C ILE A 173 4.73 10.52 -1.79
N GLY A 174 3.54 10.10 -1.37
CA GLY A 174 2.40 10.99 -1.20
C GLY A 174 1.23 10.32 -0.50
N LYS A 175 0.28 11.14 -0.06
CA LYS A 175 -1.00 10.69 0.49
C LYS A 175 -2.12 11.49 -0.15
N ILE A 176 -3.22 10.81 -0.47
CA ILE A 176 -4.45 11.41 -0.96
C ILE A 176 -5.49 11.22 0.13
N GLU A 177 -6.10 12.32 0.57
CA GLU A 177 -7.23 12.29 1.49
C GLU A 177 -8.52 12.44 0.68
N ASN A 178 -9.36 11.42 0.76
CA ASN A 178 -10.67 11.39 0.13
C ASN A 178 -11.73 11.64 1.20
N HIS A 179 -12.53 12.67 1.00
CA HIS A 179 -13.70 12.97 1.80
C HIS A 179 -14.94 12.59 1.00
N SER A 180 -15.74 11.66 1.52
CA SER A 180 -16.96 11.19 0.88
C SER A 180 -18.12 11.35 1.83
N GLN A 181 -19.18 12.00 1.35
CA GLN A 181 -20.50 11.98 1.96
C GLN A 181 -21.32 10.92 1.22
N ILE A 182 -21.80 9.91 1.95
CA ILE A 182 -22.58 8.81 1.41
C ILE A 182 -24.00 8.95 1.94
N GLU A 183 -24.96 9.06 1.03
CA GLU A 183 -26.39 9.12 1.33
C GLU A 183 -27.02 7.80 0.89
N ARG A 184 -27.49 6.99 1.85
CA ARG A 184 -28.14 5.70 1.57
C ARG A 184 -29.64 5.80 1.79
N LEU A 185 -30.41 5.63 0.72
CA LEU A 185 -31.85 5.48 0.78
C LEU A 185 -32.20 4.06 1.22
N TYR A 186 -33.04 3.93 2.24
CA TYR A 186 -33.62 2.68 2.70
C TYR A 186 -35.12 2.67 2.42
N THR A 187 -35.58 1.62 1.75
CA THR A 187 -37.00 1.27 1.63
C THR A 187 -37.34 0.24 2.70
N LEU A 188 -38.20 0.63 3.63
CA LEU A 188 -38.59 -0.19 4.78
C LEU A 188 -40.12 -0.37 4.78
N PHE A 189 -40.59 -1.49 5.31
CA PHE A 189 -41.99 -1.89 5.21
C PHE A 189 -42.59 -2.06 6.59
N PHE A 190 -43.76 -1.46 6.81
CA PHE A 190 -44.63 -1.81 7.93
C PHE A 190 -45.42 -3.06 7.56
N ILE A 191 -45.03 -4.20 8.09
CA ILE A 191 -45.68 -5.49 7.86
C ILE A 191 -46.92 -5.58 8.76
N ASP A 192 -48.05 -6.03 8.21
CA ASP A 192 -49.26 -6.23 9.00
C ASP A 192 -49.04 -7.38 10.00
N GLU A 193 -48.86 -7.05 11.28
CA GLU A 193 -48.54 -8.04 12.31
C GLU A 193 -49.66 -9.07 12.53
N ASN A 194 -50.93 -8.67 12.36
CA ASN A 194 -52.07 -9.58 12.49
C ASN A 194 -52.09 -10.60 11.36
N TRP A 195 -51.77 -10.16 10.14
CA TRP A 195 -51.64 -11.04 8.98
C TRP A 195 -50.39 -11.93 9.10
N ALA A 196 -49.25 -11.38 9.53
CA ALA A 196 -48.01 -12.12 9.74
C ALA A 196 -48.19 -13.24 10.78
N ALA A 197 -48.92 -12.97 11.88
CA ALA A 197 -49.24 -13.97 12.88
C ALA A 197 -50.07 -15.13 12.30
N LYS A 198 -51.03 -14.86 11.40
CA LYS A 198 -51.86 -15.90 10.76
C LYS A 198 -51.05 -16.86 9.88
N ILE A 199 -49.97 -16.38 9.27
CA ILE A 199 -49.07 -17.20 8.45
C ILE A 199 -47.85 -17.74 9.22
N ASN A 200 -47.84 -17.60 10.55
CA ASN A 200 -46.72 -17.98 11.43
C ASN A 200 -45.39 -17.29 11.11
N LEU A 201 -45.43 -16.06 10.57
CA LEU A 201 -44.24 -15.24 10.36
C LEU A 201 -43.87 -14.52 11.66
N ASN A 202 -42.75 -14.92 12.27
CA ASN A 202 -42.26 -14.32 13.50
C ASN A 202 -41.42 -13.05 13.22
N LEU A 203 -42.06 -11.89 13.29
CA LEU A 203 -41.41 -10.60 13.07
C LEU A 203 -40.35 -10.25 14.12
N GLN A 204 -40.49 -10.74 15.36
CA GLN A 204 -39.48 -10.52 16.39
C GLN A 204 -38.17 -11.24 16.04
N ARG A 205 -38.25 -12.48 15.57
CA ARG A 205 -37.09 -13.23 15.07
C ARG A 205 -36.46 -12.54 13.86
N TYR A 206 -37.28 -11.93 12.99
CA TYR A 206 -36.79 -11.18 11.84
C TYR A 206 -36.05 -9.90 12.25
N ARG A 207 -36.55 -9.17 13.27
CA ARG A 207 -35.84 -8.05 13.90
C ARG A 207 -34.49 -8.48 14.49
N GLU A 208 -34.47 -9.60 15.21
CA GLU A 208 -33.24 -10.17 15.80
C GLU A 208 -32.22 -10.57 14.73
N PHE A 209 -32.67 -11.11 13.60
CA PHE A 209 -31.80 -11.42 12.47
C PHE A 209 -31.03 -10.17 12.00
N TYR A 210 -31.72 -9.05 11.75
CA TYR A 210 -31.05 -7.81 11.35
C TYR A 210 -30.19 -7.19 12.44
N ALA A 211 -30.62 -7.30 13.71
CA ALA A 211 -29.82 -6.83 14.84
C ALA A 211 -28.47 -7.57 14.95
N ASN A 212 -28.45 -8.85 14.57
CA ASN A 212 -27.23 -9.65 14.55
C ASN A 212 -26.42 -9.47 13.26
N PHE A 213 -27.07 -9.13 12.15
CA PHE A 213 -26.41 -8.87 10.87
C PHE A 213 -25.68 -7.52 10.86
N ASP A 214 -26.30 -6.47 11.41
CA ASP A 214 -25.71 -5.15 11.59
C ASP A 214 -25.59 -4.83 13.09
N PHE A 215 -24.51 -5.33 13.70
CA PHE A 215 -24.25 -5.17 15.14
C PHE A 215 -24.13 -3.69 15.56
N THR A 216 -23.79 -2.78 14.64
CA THR A 216 -23.71 -1.34 14.94
C THR A 216 -25.08 -0.70 15.12
N LYS A 217 -26.14 -1.34 14.61
CA LYS A 217 -27.54 -0.89 14.69
C LYS A 217 -28.43 -1.89 15.43
N ALA A 218 -27.85 -2.73 16.28
CA ALA A 218 -28.59 -3.83 16.91
C ALA A 218 -29.84 -3.36 17.67
N ASP A 219 -29.71 -2.30 18.48
CA ASP A 219 -30.83 -1.79 19.29
C ASP A 219 -31.92 -1.13 18.44
N LEU A 220 -31.53 -0.48 17.34
CA LEU A 220 -32.44 0.07 16.35
C LEU A 220 -33.28 -1.06 15.72
N TRP A 221 -32.64 -2.14 15.27
CA TRP A 221 -33.35 -3.23 14.60
C TRP A 221 -34.27 -4.03 15.52
N ARG A 222 -33.89 -4.23 16.80
CA ARG A 222 -34.72 -4.92 17.79
C ARG A 222 -36.07 -4.23 18.05
N THR A 223 -36.13 -2.92 17.87
CA THR A 223 -37.32 -2.09 18.14
C THR A 223 -37.95 -1.50 16.88
N ALA A 224 -37.42 -1.82 15.70
CA ALA A 224 -37.87 -1.24 14.45
C ALA A 224 -39.32 -1.63 14.10
N THR A 225 -40.14 -0.62 13.80
CA THR A 225 -41.51 -0.81 13.32
C THR A 225 -41.57 -1.12 11.83
N HIS A 226 -40.60 -0.61 11.07
CA HIS A 226 -40.45 -0.83 9.65
C HIS A 226 -39.21 -1.67 9.38
N LEU A 227 -39.38 -2.74 8.61
CA LEU A 227 -38.34 -3.73 8.37
C LEU A 227 -37.97 -3.75 6.89
N PRO A 228 -36.69 -3.94 6.54
CA PRO A 228 -36.32 -4.20 5.16
C PRO A 228 -36.94 -5.51 4.70
N LEU A 229 -37.30 -5.59 3.41
CA LEU A 229 -37.76 -6.81 2.77
C LEU A 229 -37.07 -6.94 1.41
N GLU A 230 -36.56 -8.13 1.11
CA GLU A 230 -36.19 -8.49 -0.25
C GLU A 230 -37.44 -8.89 -1.03
N THR A 231 -37.63 -8.26 -2.18
CA THR A 231 -38.79 -8.43 -3.07
C THR A 231 -38.37 -9.15 -4.37
N ASN A 232 -39.30 -9.82 -5.03
CA ASN A 232 -39.06 -10.48 -6.32
C ASN A 232 -39.29 -9.55 -7.52
N ASP A 233 -40.32 -8.70 -7.49
CA ASP A 233 -40.76 -7.91 -8.66
C ASP A 233 -41.06 -6.42 -8.39
N ASN A 234 -40.80 -5.91 -7.18
CA ASN A 234 -41.05 -4.52 -6.76
C ASN A 234 -42.50 -4.01 -6.97
N ILE A 235 -43.46 -4.90 -7.25
CA ILE A 235 -44.85 -4.51 -7.55
C ILE A 235 -45.70 -4.66 -6.30
N ILE A 236 -46.42 -3.59 -5.95
CA ILE A 236 -47.39 -3.56 -4.87
C ILE A 236 -48.75 -3.96 -5.43
N ARG A 237 -49.39 -4.95 -4.83
CA ARG A 237 -50.63 -5.57 -5.32
C ARG A 237 -51.74 -5.52 -4.29
N ASP A 238 -52.99 -5.57 -4.75
CA ASP A 238 -54.15 -5.82 -3.89
C ASP A 238 -54.26 -7.31 -3.54
N ALA A 239 -55.26 -7.68 -2.73
CA ALA A 239 -55.51 -9.07 -2.35
C ALA A 239 -55.89 -9.99 -3.53
N GLN A 240 -56.32 -9.41 -4.66
CA GLN A 240 -56.65 -10.15 -5.89
C GLN A 240 -55.44 -10.28 -6.83
N GLY A 241 -54.29 -9.66 -6.49
CA GLY A 241 -53.06 -9.69 -7.27
C GLY A 241 -52.97 -8.58 -8.33
N ASN A 242 -53.95 -7.69 -8.42
CA ASN A 242 -53.89 -6.55 -9.34
C ASN A 242 -52.87 -5.53 -8.84
N LYS A 243 -52.14 -4.91 -9.76
CA LYS A 243 -51.17 -3.88 -9.41
C LYS A 243 -51.89 -2.65 -8.83
N ILE A 244 -51.48 -2.23 -7.64
CA ILE A 244 -51.82 -0.93 -7.04
C ILE A 244 -50.78 0.12 -7.44
N SER A 245 -49.50 -0.21 -7.29
CA SER A 245 -48.35 0.67 -7.54
C SER A 245 -47.06 -0.17 -7.67
N SER A 246 -45.90 0.46 -7.79
CA SER A 246 -44.58 -0.19 -7.65
C SER A 246 -43.64 0.66 -6.80
N LEU A 247 -42.59 0.05 -6.24
CA LEU A 247 -41.56 0.79 -5.49
C LEU A 247 -40.91 1.87 -6.36
N ASP A 248 -40.69 1.62 -7.65
CA ASP A 248 -40.18 2.61 -8.60
C ASP A 248 -41.13 3.80 -8.82
N GLU A 249 -42.44 3.57 -8.74
CA GLU A 249 -43.46 4.63 -8.87
C GLU A 249 -43.56 5.48 -7.58
N LEU A 250 -43.35 4.86 -6.42
CA LEU A 250 -43.27 5.58 -5.15
C LEU A 250 -41.96 6.39 -5.06
N GLU A 251 -40.84 5.82 -5.49
CA GLU A 251 -39.52 6.46 -5.43
C GLU A 251 -39.47 7.72 -6.32
N LYS A 252 -40.15 7.73 -7.48
CA LYS A 252 -40.27 8.94 -8.33
C LYS A 252 -41.03 10.10 -7.67
N GLN A 253 -41.76 9.85 -6.60
CA GLN A 253 -42.52 10.88 -5.88
C GLN A 253 -41.72 11.53 -4.76
N ILE A 254 -40.52 11.02 -4.45
CA ILE A 254 -39.64 11.59 -3.43
C ILE A 254 -38.40 12.23 -4.07
N PRO A 255 -37.75 13.20 -3.40
CA PRO A 255 -36.54 13.82 -3.93
C PRO A 255 -35.35 12.86 -4.00
N ASP A 256 -34.47 13.07 -5.00
CA ASP A 256 -33.23 12.29 -5.21
C ASP A 256 -32.15 12.49 -4.12
N HIS A 257 -32.41 13.34 -3.12
CA HIS A 257 -31.51 13.66 -2.01
C HIS A 257 -32.30 13.93 -0.72
N PRO A 258 -31.70 13.76 0.47
CA PRO A 258 -32.36 14.06 1.74
C PRO A 258 -32.83 15.53 1.82
N THR A 259 -34.10 15.73 2.17
CA THR A 259 -34.69 17.03 2.53
C THR A 259 -35.16 17.01 3.99
N ASP A 260 -35.56 18.17 4.51
CA ASP A 260 -36.11 18.29 5.88
C ASP A 260 -37.44 17.51 6.07
N ASP A 261 -38.08 17.09 4.99
CA ASP A 261 -39.37 16.39 4.99
C ASP A 261 -39.25 14.87 5.24
N PHE A 262 -38.02 14.31 5.30
CA PHE A 262 -37.83 12.89 5.57
C PHE A 262 -38.17 12.51 7.03
N PRO A 263 -38.65 11.27 7.27
CA PRO A 263 -38.90 10.20 6.30
C PRO A 263 -40.25 10.31 5.57
N TYR A 264 -40.32 9.81 4.33
CA TYR A 264 -41.57 9.73 3.56
C TYR A 264 -42.29 8.42 3.80
N PHE A 265 -43.62 8.48 3.84
CA PHE A 265 -44.49 7.35 4.11
C PHE A 265 -45.60 7.23 3.05
N PHE A 266 -45.78 6.04 2.51
CA PHE A 266 -46.86 5.68 1.60
C PHE A 266 -47.74 4.63 2.26
N LYS A 267 -48.99 4.99 2.56
CA LYS A 267 -49.92 4.14 3.30
C LYS A 267 -50.84 3.38 2.37
N PHE A 268 -51.20 2.17 2.79
CA PHE A 268 -52.07 1.27 2.06
C PHE A 268 -53.06 0.60 3.01
N ASP A 269 -54.32 0.49 2.59
CA ASP A 269 -55.35 -0.20 3.36
C ASP A 269 -55.23 -1.72 3.23
N ASP A 270 -55.00 -2.22 2.01
CA ASP A 270 -54.84 -3.64 1.70
C ASP A 270 -53.83 -3.84 0.56
N ALA A 271 -52.56 -4.03 0.90
CA ALA A 271 -51.48 -4.16 -0.06
C ALA A 271 -50.53 -5.32 0.27
N TYR A 272 -49.99 -5.91 -0.80
CA TYR A 272 -49.11 -7.06 -0.76
C TYR A 272 -47.88 -6.84 -1.63
N LEU A 273 -46.74 -7.35 -1.18
CA LEU A 273 -45.50 -7.46 -1.95
C LEU A 273 -45.10 -8.93 -2.03
N ASP A 274 -44.55 -9.36 -3.15
CA ASP A 274 -43.95 -10.69 -3.24
C ASP A 274 -42.51 -10.66 -2.69
N SER A 275 -42.32 -11.21 -1.49
CA SER A 275 -41.02 -11.33 -0.85
C SER A 275 -40.26 -12.55 -1.34
N ARG A 276 -38.97 -12.37 -1.60
CA ARG A 276 -38.07 -13.46 -2.03
C ARG A 276 -38.09 -14.67 -1.11
N HIS A 277 -38.14 -14.44 0.20
CA HIS A 277 -37.96 -15.49 1.21
C HIS A 277 -39.27 -15.99 1.81
N PHE A 278 -40.34 -15.19 1.71
CA PHE A 278 -41.60 -15.44 2.42
C PHE A 278 -42.83 -15.48 1.52
N GLY A 279 -42.67 -15.26 0.21
CA GLY A 279 -43.78 -15.13 -0.72
C GLY A 279 -44.58 -13.85 -0.48
N PRO A 280 -45.90 -13.83 -0.76
CA PRO A 280 -46.72 -12.65 -0.58
C PRO A 280 -46.75 -12.19 0.87
N ILE A 281 -46.29 -10.97 1.15
CA ILE A 281 -46.31 -10.31 2.46
C ILE A 281 -47.29 -9.15 2.45
N LYS A 282 -48.22 -9.13 3.41
CA LYS A 282 -49.12 -7.98 3.61
C LYS A 282 -48.39 -6.81 4.28
N ILE A 283 -48.45 -5.65 3.65
CA ILE A 283 -47.87 -4.40 4.16
C ILE A 283 -48.97 -3.35 4.37
N ARG A 284 -48.76 -2.42 5.30
CA ARG A 284 -49.63 -1.23 5.48
C ARG A 284 -48.95 0.09 5.14
N GLU A 285 -47.62 0.11 5.14
CA GLU A 285 -46.86 1.33 4.87
C GLU A 285 -45.52 0.99 4.23
N VAL A 286 -45.12 1.79 3.24
CA VAL A 286 -43.75 1.84 2.71
C VAL A 286 -43.11 3.13 3.22
N LYS A 287 -41.98 3.00 3.91
CA LYS A 287 -41.19 4.09 4.46
C LYS A 287 -39.89 4.24 3.69
N TYR A 288 -39.62 5.44 3.20
CA TYR A 288 -38.32 5.82 2.65
C TYR A 288 -37.56 6.69 3.64
N THR A 289 -36.35 6.28 4.01
CA THR A 289 -35.50 7.00 4.99
C THR A 289 -34.04 7.00 4.56
N TYR A 290 -33.27 8.01 4.97
CA TYR A 290 -31.85 8.09 4.66
C TYR A 290 -30.95 7.74 5.85
N GLU A 291 -29.77 7.21 5.54
CA GLU A 291 -28.58 7.31 6.38
C GLU A 291 -27.54 8.17 5.65
N ILE A 292 -27.07 9.22 6.33
CA ILE A 292 -25.96 10.04 5.85
C ILE A 292 -24.71 9.62 6.63
N LYS A 293 -23.66 9.28 5.90
CA LYS A 293 -22.37 8.92 6.48
C LYS A 293 -21.25 9.71 5.81
N ASP A 294 -20.55 10.49 6.62
CA ASP A 294 -19.29 11.09 6.23
C ASP A 294 -18.15 10.12 6.51
N GLU A 295 -17.31 9.88 5.51
CA GLU A 295 -16.08 9.12 5.67
C GLU A 295 -14.88 9.89 5.12
N THR A 296 -13.79 9.83 5.87
CA THR A 296 -12.47 10.27 5.39
C THR A 296 -11.59 9.05 5.25
N LYS A 297 -11.05 8.82 4.05
CA LYS A 297 -10.13 7.72 3.76
C LYS A 297 -8.83 8.29 3.21
N THR A 298 -7.71 7.82 3.73
CA THR A 298 -6.38 8.18 3.23
C THR A 298 -5.83 7.03 2.38
N ILE A 299 -5.41 7.35 1.17
CA ILE A 299 -4.71 6.43 0.27
C ILE A 299 -3.24 6.86 0.23
N ALA A 300 -2.33 5.97 0.59
CA ALA A 300 -0.89 6.20 0.46
C ALA A 300 -0.42 5.81 -0.96
N LEU A 301 0.34 6.69 -1.61
CA LEU A 301 1.04 6.39 -2.85
C LEU A 301 2.42 5.84 -2.48
N ASP A 302 2.59 4.54 -2.65
CA ASP A 302 3.81 3.81 -2.32
C ASP A 302 4.59 3.49 -3.61
N ALA A 303 5.86 3.90 -3.65
CA ALA A 303 6.78 3.63 -4.75
C ALA A 303 7.69 2.41 -4.47
N GLY A 304 7.32 1.54 -3.52
CA GLY A 304 8.12 0.38 -3.11
C GLY A 304 8.54 -0.50 -4.27
N ASP A 305 7.61 -0.78 -5.20
CA ASP A 305 7.87 -1.58 -6.41
C ASP A 305 8.78 -0.90 -7.44
N LEU A 306 9.20 0.35 -7.20
CA LEU A 306 10.14 1.09 -8.03
C LEU A 306 11.49 1.30 -7.34
N VAL A 307 11.61 0.98 -6.04
CA VAL A 307 12.82 1.21 -5.25
C VAL A 307 13.52 -0.11 -4.98
N LYS A 308 14.67 -0.28 -5.61
CA LYS A 308 15.56 -1.43 -5.42
C LYS A 308 16.24 -1.41 -4.06
N ALA A 309 16.78 -0.25 -3.70
CA ALA A 309 17.59 -0.09 -2.52
C ALA A 309 17.48 1.31 -1.92
N ILE A 310 17.68 1.40 -0.62
CA ILE A 310 17.93 2.64 0.12
C ILE A 310 19.42 2.64 0.47
N LEU A 311 20.13 3.67 -0.02
CA LEU A 311 21.52 3.93 0.31
C LEU A 311 21.58 5.17 1.19
N LYS A 312 21.94 5.01 2.45
CA LYS A 312 22.04 6.10 3.41
C LYS A 312 23.49 6.33 3.81
N ASP A 313 23.93 7.59 3.80
CA ASP A 313 25.22 7.98 4.35
C ASP A 313 25.14 8.00 5.88
N ALA A 314 25.97 7.19 6.54
CA ALA A 314 25.92 7.06 7.98
C ALA A 314 26.55 8.26 8.72
N GLN A 315 27.30 9.12 8.02
CA GLN A 315 27.97 10.30 8.56
C GLN A 315 27.09 11.55 8.39
N SER A 316 26.50 11.78 7.21
CA SER A 316 25.62 12.94 6.94
C SER A 316 24.14 12.68 7.22
N ASN A 317 23.70 11.41 7.28
CA ASN A 317 22.30 10.96 7.26
C ASN A 317 21.52 11.25 5.97
N GLU A 318 22.20 11.71 4.91
CA GLU A 318 21.60 11.81 3.58
C GLU A 318 21.17 10.42 3.09
N THR A 319 20.01 10.35 2.43
CA THR A 319 19.40 9.08 1.99
C THR A 319 19.02 9.17 0.53
N ASP A 320 19.56 8.25 -0.25
CA ASP A 320 19.27 8.07 -1.67
C ASP A 320 18.40 6.82 -1.88
N PHE A 321 17.47 6.92 -2.81
CA PHE A 321 16.63 5.82 -3.27
C PHE A 321 17.11 5.39 -4.64
N VAL A 322 17.57 4.15 -4.74
CA VAL A 322 18.06 3.54 -5.98
C VAL A 322 16.88 2.86 -6.66
N SER A 323 16.55 3.29 -7.87
CA SER A 323 15.41 2.76 -8.63
C SER A 323 15.68 1.38 -9.21
N LEU A 324 14.63 0.59 -9.41
CA LEU A 324 14.68 -0.54 -10.33
C LEU A 324 14.79 -0.02 -11.77
N GLU A 325 15.56 -0.70 -12.62
CA GLU A 325 15.73 -0.37 -14.05
C GLU A 325 14.62 -0.94 -14.92
#